data_AF-A0A3C0DT36-F1
#
_entry.id   AF-A0A3C0DT36-F1
#
_cell.length_a   1.000
_cell.length_b   1.000
_cell.length_c   1.000
_cell.angle_alpha   90.00
_cell.angle_beta   90.00
_cell.angle_gamma   90.00
#
_symmetry.space_group_name_H-M   'P 1'
#
loop_
_entity.id
_entity.type
_entity.pdbx_description
1 polymer ?
#
loop_
_entity_poly.entity_id
_entity_poly.type
_entity_poly.pdbx_seq_one_letter_code
_entity_poly.pdbx_strand_id
1 'polypeptide(L)'
;DEKKIHVIEFWATWCGPCRDSIPHLTELQEKYKSKGVTVIGITDEPKATVERFVRRQDKKMDYTVAIEKGDTMSQAYMRAYGQTGIPATFVVDQKDRIVWVGHPKNGLDDVIDRLVNGTFLLEEEIAKEQAQIRLQQLSVEYWERLVEGRKGAETRNIGDELLSLVKDNAEVSCNIAWAVLTDDAVKFRDLDFARAAAKAAYDLTEGNHPQIIDTYALSLFESGKIDEAIKLQKKALSLARDQQEKVQFQKSLDRFEAKDGE
;
A
#
# COMPACT_ATOMS: atom_id res chain seq x y z
N ASP A 1 -29.35 -19.57 -12.95
CA ASP A 1 -28.02 -19.19 -13.44
C ASP A 1 -26.96 -19.58 -12.44
N GLU A 2 -25.95 -20.34 -12.88
CA GLU A 2 -24.81 -20.69 -12.03
C GLU A 2 -24.10 -19.41 -11.59
N LYS A 3 -23.82 -19.32 -10.29
CA LYS A 3 -23.15 -18.21 -9.63
C LYS A 3 -21.73 -18.03 -10.19
N LYS A 4 -21.52 -17.04 -11.04
CA LYS A 4 -20.24 -16.77 -11.73
C LYS A 4 -19.51 -15.58 -11.10
N ILE A 5 -18.19 -15.57 -11.23
CA ILE A 5 -17.34 -14.42 -10.93
C ILE A 5 -17.00 -13.75 -12.26
N HIS A 6 -17.19 -12.44 -12.36
CA HIS A 6 -16.84 -11.68 -13.55
C HIS A 6 -15.65 -10.77 -13.31
N VAL A 7 -14.68 -10.81 -14.24
CA VAL A 7 -13.55 -9.89 -14.28
C VAL A 7 -13.79 -8.95 -15.45
N ILE A 8 -14.16 -7.71 -15.15
CA ILE A 8 -14.50 -6.69 -16.14
C ILE A 8 -13.28 -5.78 -16.32
N GLU A 9 -12.65 -5.82 -17.48
CA GLU A 9 -11.45 -5.05 -17.78
C GLU A 9 -11.76 -3.93 -18.78
N PHE A 10 -11.47 -2.68 -18.43
CA PHE A 10 -11.54 -1.55 -19.36
C PHE A 10 -10.19 -1.33 -20.04
N TRP A 11 -10.17 -1.33 -21.37
CA TRP A 11 -8.94 -1.31 -22.15
C TRP A 11 -9.10 -0.61 -23.51
N ALA A 12 -7.97 -0.38 -24.19
CA ALA A 12 -7.95 0.11 -25.57
C ALA A 12 -6.74 -0.43 -26.37
N THR A 13 -6.88 -0.52 -27.69
CA THR A 13 -5.86 -1.00 -28.63
C THR A 13 -4.63 -0.11 -28.68
N TRP A 14 -4.78 1.18 -28.37
CA TRP A 14 -3.70 2.16 -28.31
C TRP A 14 -3.01 2.22 -26.94
N CYS A 15 -3.60 1.64 -25.89
CA CYS A 15 -3.09 1.69 -24.53
C CYS A 15 -1.97 0.67 -24.33
N GLY A 16 -0.72 1.15 -24.23
CA GLY A 16 0.46 0.30 -23.99
C GLY A 16 0.31 -0.62 -22.77
N PRO A 17 0.06 -0.09 -21.56
CA PRO A 17 -0.11 -0.90 -20.35
C PRO A 17 -1.24 -1.93 -20.43
N CYS A 18 -2.33 -1.60 -21.14
CA CYS A 18 -3.43 -2.52 -21.39
C CYS A 18 -2.94 -3.71 -22.23
N ARG A 19 -2.23 -3.44 -23.33
CA ARG A 19 -1.66 -4.48 -24.20
C ARG A 19 -0.70 -5.40 -23.45
N ASP A 20 0.06 -4.86 -22.51
CA ASP A 20 0.98 -5.63 -21.66
C ASP A 20 0.24 -6.52 -20.64
N SER A 21 -1.04 -6.25 -20.37
CA SER A 21 -1.89 -7.00 -19.44
C SER A 21 -2.76 -8.06 -20.14
N ILE A 22 -2.95 -7.96 -21.46
CA ILE A 22 -3.76 -8.89 -22.26
C ILE A 22 -3.35 -10.37 -22.08
N PRO A 23 -2.05 -10.76 -22.20
CA PRO A 23 -1.66 -12.16 -22.04
C PRO A 23 -1.99 -12.70 -20.65
N HIS A 24 -1.82 -11.86 -19.62
CA HIS A 24 -2.10 -12.22 -18.23
C HIS A 24 -3.59 -12.47 -18.00
N LEU A 25 -4.47 -11.63 -18.56
CA LEU A 25 -5.92 -11.85 -18.50
C LEU A 25 -6.36 -13.13 -19.21
N THR A 26 -5.70 -13.49 -20.32
CA THR A 26 -5.90 -14.78 -20.99
C THR A 26 -5.48 -15.96 -20.11
N GLU A 27 -4.34 -15.87 -19.43
CA GLU A 27 -3.89 -16.90 -18.48
C GLU A 27 -4.89 -17.08 -17.34
N LEU A 28 -5.43 -15.98 -16.80
CA LEU A 28 -6.47 -16.03 -15.75
C LEU A 28 -7.77 -16.66 -16.27
N GLN A 29 -8.23 -16.28 -17.47
CA GLN A 29 -9.37 -16.91 -18.10
C GLN A 29 -9.16 -18.42 -18.25
N GLU A 30 -8.02 -18.87 -18.76
CA GLU A 30 -7.72 -20.29 -18.93
C GLU A 30 -7.68 -21.03 -17.59
N LYS A 31 -7.01 -20.45 -16.60
CA LYS A 31 -6.83 -21.04 -15.26
C LYS A 31 -8.14 -21.21 -14.51
N TYR A 32 -9.06 -20.25 -14.63
CA TYR A 32 -10.25 -20.17 -13.77
C TYR A 32 -11.59 -20.38 -14.49
N LYS A 33 -11.63 -20.57 -15.83
CA LYS A 33 -12.88 -20.81 -16.58
C LYS A 33 -13.70 -21.99 -16.05
N SER A 34 -13.04 -23.10 -15.69
CA SER A 34 -13.69 -24.29 -15.14
C SER A 34 -14.19 -24.11 -13.71
N LYS A 35 -13.78 -23.02 -13.05
CA LYS A 35 -14.14 -22.65 -11.69
C LYS A 35 -15.17 -21.51 -11.65
N GLY A 36 -15.82 -21.22 -12.78
CA GLY A 36 -16.90 -20.23 -12.86
C GLY A 36 -16.45 -18.78 -13.00
N VAL A 37 -15.20 -18.53 -13.38
CA VAL A 37 -14.69 -17.18 -13.66
C VAL A 37 -14.81 -16.85 -15.15
N THR A 38 -15.26 -15.64 -15.47
CA THR A 38 -15.33 -15.12 -16.84
C THR A 38 -14.70 -13.74 -16.93
N VAL A 39 -13.69 -13.60 -17.78
CA VAL A 39 -13.02 -12.34 -18.12
C VAL A 39 -13.70 -11.70 -19.32
N ILE A 40 -14.01 -10.41 -19.21
CA ILE A 40 -14.66 -9.59 -20.23
C ILE A 40 -13.89 -8.29 -20.39
N GLY A 41 -13.24 -8.10 -21.54
CA GLY A 41 -12.59 -6.85 -21.91
C GLY A 41 -13.57 -5.89 -22.58
N ILE A 42 -13.85 -4.75 -21.95
CA ILE A 42 -14.72 -3.67 -22.43
C ILE A 42 -13.88 -2.58 -23.10
N THR A 43 -14.34 -2.14 -24.27
CA THR A 43 -13.78 -0.98 -24.98
C THR A 43 -14.90 -0.20 -25.67
N ASP A 44 -14.73 1.11 -25.83
CA ASP A 44 -15.61 1.99 -26.61
C ASP A 44 -15.11 2.22 -28.05
N GLU A 45 -14.02 1.54 -28.43
CA GLU A 45 -13.42 1.70 -29.75
C GLU A 45 -14.30 1.16 -30.88
N PRO A 46 -14.18 1.71 -32.11
CA PRO A 46 -14.91 1.20 -33.26
C PRO A 46 -14.65 -0.29 -33.50
N LYS A 47 -15.73 -1.05 -33.76
CA LYS A 47 -15.68 -2.50 -34.00
C LYS A 47 -14.58 -2.95 -34.97
N ALA A 48 -14.41 -2.24 -36.08
CA ALA A 48 -13.39 -2.58 -37.08
C ALA A 48 -11.94 -2.44 -36.55
N THR A 49 -11.69 -1.52 -35.62
CA THR A 49 -10.39 -1.34 -34.94
C THR A 49 -10.15 -2.51 -33.99
N VAL A 50 -11.15 -2.81 -33.15
CA VAL A 50 -11.08 -3.88 -32.15
C VAL A 50 -10.92 -5.24 -32.79
N GLU A 51 -11.75 -5.60 -33.78
CA GLU A 51 -11.66 -6.90 -34.47
C GLU A 51 -10.30 -7.11 -35.15
N ARG A 52 -9.74 -6.06 -35.76
CA ARG A 52 -8.42 -6.12 -36.38
C ARG A 52 -7.33 -6.35 -35.34
N PHE A 53 -7.44 -5.69 -34.20
CA PHE A 53 -6.49 -5.84 -33.10
C PHE A 53 -6.57 -7.24 -32.48
N VAL A 54 -7.78 -7.70 -32.11
CA VAL A 54 -8.01 -9.03 -31.51
C VAL A 54 -7.47 -10.14 -32.42
N ARG A 55 -7.77 -10.09 -33.73
CA ARG A 55 -7.21 -11.06 -34.71
C ARG A 55 -5.68 -11.08 -34.75
N ARG A 56 -5.01 -9.95 -34.48
CA ARG A 56 -3.53 -9.87 -34.43
C ARG A 56 -2.96 -10.37 -33.11
N GLN A 57 -3.72 -10.31 -32.02
CA GLN A 57 -3.31 -10.88 -30.74
C GLN A 57 -3.37 -12.41 -30.76
N ASP A 58 -4.23 -13.00 -31.59
CA ASP A 58 -4.42 -14.45 -31.69
C ASP A 58 -4.66 -15.03 -30.28
N LYS A 59 -3.96 -16.11 -29.90
CA LYS A 59 -4.09 -16.76 -28.59
C LYS A 59 -3.65 -15.90 -27.41
N LYS A 60 -3.05 -14.72 -27.62
CA LYS A 60 -2.68 -13.82 -26.53
C LYS A 60 -3.90 -13.13 -25.91
N MET A 61 -5.00 -13.03 -26.64
CA MET A 61 -6.25 -12.41 -26.18
C MET A 61 -7.41 -13.40 -26.36
N ASP A 62 -7.42 -14.44 -25.53
CA ASP A 62 -8.40 -15.53 -25.60
C ASP A 62 -9.41 -15.46 -24.44
N TYR A 63 -10.14 -14.35 -24.41
CA TYR A 63 -11.26 -14.08 -23.49
C TYR A 63 -12.31 -13.23 -24.19
N THR A 64 -13.46 -13.01 -23.54
CA THR A 64 -14.57 -12.28 -24.17
C THR A 64 -14.21 -10.81 -24.34
N VAL A 65 -14.40 -10.26 -25.54
CA VAL A 65 -14.26 -8.83 -25.81
C VAL A 65 -15.63 -8.25 -26.14
N ALA A 66 -16.05 -7.24 -25.38
CA ALA A 66 -17.27 -6.50 -25.63
C ALA A 66 -16.96 -5.07 -26.04
N ILE A 67 -17.75 -4.57 -27.00
CA ILE A 67 -17.68 -3.17 -27.43
C ILE A 67 -18.91 -2.49 -26.89
N GLU A 68 -18.73 -1.48 -26.04
CA GLU A 68 -19.83 -0.64 -25.60
C GLU A 68 -20.13 0.45 -26.64
N LYS A 69 -21.41 0.83 -26.74
CA LYS A 69 -21.84 1.97 -27.56
C LYS A 69 -22.18 3.12 -26.62
N GLY A 70 -21.50 4.25 -26.78
CA GLY A 70 -21.58 5.35 -25.82
C GLY A 70 -20.67 5.06 -24.63
N ASP A 71 -21.11 5.42 -23.42
CA ASP A 71 -20.29 5.35 -22.21
C ASP A 71 -21.05 4.71 -21.04
N THR A 72 -22.01 3.82 -21.29
CA THR A 72 -22.87 3.25 -20.22
C THR A 72 -22.06 2.41 -19.23
N MET A 73 -21.16 1.55 -19.71
CA MET A 73 -20.30 0.73 -18.84
C MET A 73 -19.26 1.61 -18.16
N SER A 74 -18.65 2.54 -18.91
CA SER A 74 -17.74 3.53 -18.34
C SER A 74 -18.41 4.39 -17.24
N GLN A 75 -19.67 4.78 -17.40
CA GLN A 75 -20.43 5.50 -16.37
C GLN A 75 -20.67 4.63 -15.12
N ALA A 76 -21.16 3.40 -15.31
CA ALA A 76 -21.53 2.51 -14.23
C ALA A 76 -20.33 1.99 -13.42
N TYR A 77 -19.16 1.85 -14.04
CA TYR A 77 -17.96 1.32 -13.40
C TYR A 77 -16.90 2.42 -13.21
N MET A 78 -16.36 2.96 -14.29
CA MET A 78 -15.22 3.88 -14.23
C MET A 78 -15.57 5.16 -13.47
N ARG A 79 -16.61 5.88 -13.89
CA ARG A 79 -16.99 7.14 -13.23
C ARG A 79 -17.49 6.94 -11.80
N ALA A 80 -18.30 5.90 -11.57
CA ALA A 80 -18.83 5.58 -10.24
C ALA A 80 -17.73 5.30 -9.21
N TYR A 81 -16.62 4.68 -9.64
CA TYR A 81 -15.45 4.39 -8.79
C TYR A 81 -14.30 5.40 -8.96
N GLY A 82 -14.56 6.55 -9.59
CA GLY A 82 -13.55 7.60 -9.79
C GLY A 82 -12.33 7.18 -10.62
N GLN A 83 -12.43 6.10 -11.40
CA GLN A 83 -11.35 5.64 -12.28
C GLN A 83 -11.27 6.55 -13.51
N THR A 84 -10.09 7.13 -13.73
CA THR A 84 -9.85 8.11 -14.81
C THR A 84 -8.89 7.61 -15.89
N GLY A 85 -8.38 6.38 -15.75
CA GLY A 85 -7.39 5.81 -16.68
C GLY A 85 -7.57 4.32 -16.87
N ILE A 86 -7.03 3.81 -17.98
CA ILE A 86 -6.98 2.38 -18.32
C ILE A 86 -5.52 1.88 -18.29
N PRO A 87 -5.28 0.60 -17.97
CA PRO A 87 -6.27 -0.43 -17.65
C PRO A 87 -6.92 -0.23 -16.28
N ALA A 88 -8.18 -0.64 -16.17
CA ALA A 88 -8.93 -0.65 -14.93
C ALA A 88 -9.84 -1.88 -14.90
N THR A 89 -9.56 -2.75 -13.94
CA THR A 89 -10.25 -4.02 -13.78
C THR A 89 -11.16 -4.00 -12.57
N PHE A 90 -12.34 -4.60 -12.69
CA PHE A 90 -13.33 -4.77 -11.64
C PHE A 90 -13.62 -6.25 -11.47
N VAL A 91 -13.73 -6.72 -10.23
CA VAL A 91 -14.19 -8.09 -9.93
C VAL A 91 -15.59 -8.02 -9.35
N VAL A 92 -16.53 -8.68 -10.04
CA VAL A 92 -17.90 -8.89 -9.59
C VAL A 92 -18.02 -10.31 -9.06
N ASP A 93 -18.41 -10.44 -7.79
CA ASP A 93 -18.53 -11.74 -7.13
C ASP A 93 -19.82 -12.50 -7.49
N GLN A 94 -19.97 -13.71 -6.95
CA GLN A 94 -21.13 -14.57 -7.14
C GLN A 94 -22.47 -14.00 -6.64
N LYS A 95 -22.46 -12.84 -5.98
CA LYS A 95 -23.63 -12.14 -5.43
C LYS A 95 -23.86 -10.80 -6.14
N ASP A 96 -23.27 -10.61 -7.32
CA ASP A 96 -23.36 -9.39 -8.13
C ASP A 96 -22.81 -8.14 -7.42
N ARG A 97 -21.83 -8.32 -6.52
CA ARG A 97 -21.16 -7.22 -5.82
C ARG A 97 -19.82 -6.95 -6.47
N ILE A 98 -19.49 -5.69 -6.71
CA ILE A 98 -18.10 -5.28 -7.02
C ILE A 98 -17.30 -5.40 -5.72
N VAL A 99 -16.36 -6.33 -5.67
CA VAL A 99 -15.57 -6.65 -4.48
C VAL A 99 -14.11 -6.24 -4.58
N TRP A 100 -13.67 -5.79 -5.77
CA TRP A 100 -12.33 -5.30 -6.00
C TRP A 100 -12.26 -4.43 -7.26
N VAL A 101 -11.42 -3.39 -7.21
CA VAL A 101 -11.10 -2.51 -8.34
C VAL A 101 -9.59 -2.25 -8.34
N GLY A 102 -8.95 -2.35 -9.51
CA GLY A 102 -7.51 -2.06 -9.60
C GLY A 102 -6.88 -2.37 -10.95
N HIS A 103 -5.56 -2.31 -10.99
CA HIS A 103 -4.77 -2.67 -12.17
C HIS A 103 -4.70 -4.20 -12.29
N PRO A 104 -4.92 -4.80 -13.48
CA PRO A 104 -5.02 -6.26 -13.64
C PRO A 104 -3.78 -7.02 -13.17
N LYS A 105 -2.60 -6.41 -13.25
CA LYS A 105 -1.34 -7.03 -12.82
C LYS A 105 -1.02 -6.88 -11.32
N ASN A 106 -1.88 -6.22 -10.55
CA ASN A 106 -1.61 -5.85 -9.16
C ASN A 106 -2.68 -6.45 -8.23
N GLY A 107 -2.52 -7.73 -7.85
CA GLY A 107 -3.35 -8.38 -6.84
C GLY A 107 -4.64 -9.06 -7.34
N LEU A 108 -4.98 -8.92 -8.63
CA LEU A 108 -6.15 -9.57 -9.24
C LEU A 108 -6.15 -11.10 -9.03
N ASP A 109 -4.99 -11.74 -9.20
CA ASP A 109 -4.82 -13.19 -9.07
C ASP A 109 -5.23 -13.73 -7.71
N ASP A 110 -4.82 -13.03 -6.64
CA ASP A 110 -5.12 -13.37 -5.26
C ASP A 110 -6.61 -13.23 -4.98
N VAL A 111 -7.22 -12.13 -5.45
CA VAL A 111 -8.66 -11.88 -5.29
C VAL A 111 -9.46 -12.99 -5.95
N ILE A 112 -9.14 -13.34 -7.21
CA ILE A 112 -9.82 -14.42 -7.93
C ILE A 112 -9.61 -15.76 -7.21
N ASP A 113 -8.37 -16.08 -6.80
CA ASP A 113 -8.08 -17.34 -6.12
C ASP A 113 -8.87 -17.47 -4.81
N ARG A 114 -8.90 -16.41 -4.00
CA ARG A 114 -9.66 -16.37 -2.73
C ARG A 114 -11.17 -16.46 -2.95
N LEU A 115 -11.72 -15.80 -3.97
CA LEU A 115 -13.14 -15.90 -4.29
C LEU A 115 -13.54 -17.31 -4.73
N VAL A 116 -12.70 -17.93 -5.55
CA VAL A 116 -12.89 -19.29 -6.06
C VAL A 116 -12.74 -20.33 -4.95
N ASN A 117 -11.78 -20.14 -4.04
CA ASN A 117 -11.52 -21.06 -2.94
C ASN A 117 -12.40 -20.78 -1.70
N GLY A 118 -13.27 -19.77 -1.74
CA GLY A 118 -14.17 -19.41 -0.65
C GLY A 118 -13.49 -18.79 0.57
N THR A 119 -12.26 -18.29 0.43
CA THR A 119 -11.46 -17.64 1.47
C THR A 119 -11.50 -16.10 1.37
N PHE A 120 -12.27 -15.56 0.43
CA PHE A 120 -12.52 -14.13 0.32
C PHE A 120 -13.56 -13.67 1.35
N LEU A 121 -13.15 -12.80 2.26
CA LEU A 121 -13.98 -12.28 3.36
C LEU A 121 -14.24 -10.80 3.11
N LEU A 122 -15.41 -10.46 2.57
CA LEU A 122 -15.74 -9.09 2.16
C LEU A 122 -15.58 -8.08 3.31
N GLU A 123 -16.05 -8.43 4.51
CA GLU A 123 -15.96 -7.52 5.66
C GLU A 123 -14.51 -7.24 6.06
N GLU A 124 -13.60 -8.20 5.89
CA GLU A 124 -12.18 -7.98 6.14
C GLU A 124 -11.56 -7.08 5.08
N GLU A 125 -11.94 -7.22 3.82
CA GLU A 125 -11.45 -6.34 2.74
C GLU A 125 -11.95 -4.90 2.92
N ILE A 126 -13.23 -4.72 3.27
CA ILE A 126 -13.79 -3.41 3.62
C ILE A 126 -13.04 -2.81 4.80
N ALA A 127 -12.80 -3.58 5.87
CA ALA A 127 -12.09 -3.10 7.04
C ALA A 127 -10.64 -2.69 6.71
N LYS A 128 -9.94 -3.47 5.88
CA LYS A 128 -8.59 -3.13 5.40
C LYS A 128 -8.59 -1.83 4.60
N GLU A 129 -9.50 -1.67 3.65
CA GLU A 129 -9.60 -0.46 2.83
C GLU A 129 -9.93 0.77 3.69
N GLN A 130 -10.89 0.65 4.61
CA GLN A 130 -11.23 1.70 5.57
C GLN A 130 -10.04 2.07 6.46
N ALA A 131 -9.28 1.09 6.95
CA ALA A 131 -8.08 1.33 7.74
C ALA A 131 -7.00 2.07 6.94
N GLN A 132 -6.82 1.74 5.66
CA GLN A 132 -5.87 2.43 4.77
C GLN A 132 -6.30 3.87 4.48
N ILE A 133 -7.59 4.09 4.17
CA ILE A 133 -8.15 5.44 3.99
C ILE A 133 -7.97 6.26 5.26
N ARG A 134 -8.28 5.67 6.43
CA ARG A 134 -8.15 6.34 7.72
C ARG A 134 -6.69 6.66 8.04
N LEU A 135 -5.77 5.73 7.76
CA LEU A 135 -4.33 5.93 7.89
C LEU A 135 -3.86 7.12 7.05
N GLN A 136 -4.29 7.21 5.79
CA GLN A 136 -3.91 8.33 4.92
C GLN A 136 -4.44 9.66 5.42
N GLN A 137 -5.72 9.71 5.82
CA GLN A 137 -6.35 10.91 6.38
C GLN A 137 -5.64 11.39 7.64
N LEU A 138 -5.43 10.49 8.61
CA LEU A 138 -4.74 10.79 9.85
C LEU A 138 -3.28 11.18 9.63
N SER A 139 -2.59 10.56 8.67
CA SER A 139 -1.19 10.92 8.36
C SER A 139 -1.09 12.37 7.89
N VAL A 140 -2.00 12.80 7.01
CA VAL A 140 -2.04 14.20 6.53
C VAL A 140 -2.37 15.15 7.68
N GLU A 141 -3.45 14.87 8.41
CA GLU A 141 -3.90 15.71 9.51
C GLU A 141 -2.82 15.82 10.61
N TYR A 142 -2.23 14.70 11.01
CA TYR A 142 -1.15 14.65 11.98
C TYR A 142 0.06 15.46 11.52
N TRP A 143 0.50 15.25 10.27
CA TRP A 143 1.65 15.94 9.70
C TRP A 143 1.47 17.45 9.67
N GLU A 144 0.31 17.94 9.19
CA GLU A 144 -0.01 19.37 9.18
C GLU A 144 0.11 19.98 10.57
N ARG A 145 -0.40 19.29 11.60
CA ARG A 145 -0.30 19.74 12.98
C ARG A 145 1.14 19.82 13.48
N LEU A 146 1.97 18.81 13.16
CA LEU A 146 3.37 18.80 13.55
C LEU A 146 4.17 19.93 12.88
N VAL A 147 3.94 20.16 11.59
CA VAL A 147 4.56 21.25 10.80
C VAL A 147 4.12 22.63 11.28
N GLU A 148 2.88 22.77 11.72
CA GLU A 148 2.39 24.01 12.31
C GLU A 148 2.77 24.20 13.78
N GLY A 149 3.32 23.17 14.42
CA GLY A 149 3.70 23.21 15.83
C GLY A 149 2.51 23.10 16.79
N ARG A 150 1.36 22.58 16.32
CA ARG A 150 0.15 22.41 17.13
C ARG A 150 0.35 21.26 18.13
N LYS A 151 0.39 21.60 19.42
CA LYS A 151 0.51 20.66 20.54
C LYS A 151 -0.84 20.39 21.19
N GLY A 152 -0.88 19.46 22.15
CA GLY A 152 -2.02 19.26 23.05
C GLY A 152 -2.78 17.96 22.83
N ALA A 153 -3.94 17.84 23.48
CA ALA A 153 -4.72 16.60 23.50
C ALA A 153 -5.16 16.14 22.11
N GLU A 154 -5.56 17.07 21.24
CA GLU A 154 -6.02 16.75 19.89
C GLU A 154 -4.89 16.11 19.03
N THR A 155 -3.69 16.70 19.03
CA THR A 155 -2.53 16.12 18.33
C THR A 155 -2.17 14.74 18.86
N ARG A 156 -2.23 14.56 20.20
CA ARG A 156 -1.98 13.25 20.82
C ARG A 156 -3.03 12.21 20.44
N ASN A 157 -4.32 12.56 20.44
CA ASN A 157 -5.39 11.63 20.08
C ASN A 157 -5.25 11.15 18.62
N ILE A 158 -4.91 12.07 17.70
CA ILE A 158 -4.62 11.74 16.29
C ILE A 158 -3.40 10.81 16.21
N GLY A 159 -2.33 11.13 16.96
CA GLY A 159 -1.14 10.28 17.06
C GLY A 159 -1.43 8.88 17.61
N ASP A 160 -2.26 8.76 18.65
CA ASP A 160 -2.64 7.48 19.24
C ASP A 160 -3.45 6.62 18.27
N GLU A 161 -4.39 7.23 17.54
CA GLU A 161 -5.16 6.53 16.51
C GLU A 161 -4.26 6.12 15.34
N LEU A 162 -3.39 7.02 14.87
CA LEU A 162 -2.41 6.73 13.83
C LEU A 162 -1.49 5.57 14.23
N LEU A 163 -0.98 5.57 15.47
CA LEU A 163 -0.16 4.50 16.01
C LEU A 163 -0.90 3.15 15.98
N SER A 164 -2.20 3.15 16.31
CA SER A 164 -3.01 1.93 16.30
C SER A 164 -3.11 1.28 14.90
N LEU A 165 -3.00 2.08 13.84
CA LEU A 165 -3.08 1.64 12.44
C LEU A 165 -1.74 1.17 11.88
N VAL A 166 -0.62 1.69 12.40
CA VAL A 166 0.72 1.42 11.84
C VAL A 166 1.56 0.44 12.66
N LYS A 167 1.24 0.23 13.94
CA LYS A 167 2.06 -0.52 14.90
C LYS A 167 2.41 -1.96 14.48
N ASP A 168 1.59 -2.57 13.63
CA ASP A 168 1.78 -3.95 13.14
C ASP A 168 2.55 -4.00 11.81
N ASN A 169 3.06 -2.86 11.33
CA ASN A 169 3.94 -2.73 10.19
C ASN A 169 5.24 -2.02 10.61
N ALA A 170 6.33 -2.78 10.68
CA ALA A 170 7.62 -2.28 11.18
C ALA A 170 8.20 -1.15 10.30
N GLU A 171 8.06 -1.27 8.99
CA GLU A 171 8.59 -0.27 8.04
C GLU A 171 7.82 1.04 8.16
N VAL A 172 6.48 1.00 8.12
CA VAL A 172 5.65 2.21 8.23
C VAL A 172 5.84 2.87 9.59
N SER A 173 5.83 2.09 10.68
CA SER A 173 6.07 2.60 12.02
C SER A 173 7.44 3.28 12.16
N CYS A 174 8.50 2.67 11.62
CA CYS A 174 9.84 3.25 11.63
C CYS A 174 9.92 4.53 10.82
N ASN A 175 9.37 4.54 9.60
CA ASN A 175 9.43 5.69 8.70
C ASN A 175 8.70 6.90 9.27
N ILE A 176 7.52 6.72 9.86
CA ILE A 176 6.78 7.83 10.48
C ILE A 176 7.54 8.31 11.72
N ALA A 177 8.05 7.42 12.57
CA ALA A 177 8.84 7.82 13.74
C ALA A 177 10.08 8.65 13.33
N TRP A 178 10.82 8.20 12.32
CA TRP A 178 11.96 8.92 11.77
C TRP A 178 11.55 10.31 11.25
N ALA A 179 10.50 10.40 10.43
CA ALA A 179 10.01 11.67 9.89
C ALA A 179 9.64 12.66 11.02
N VAL A 180 8.94 12.18 12.06
CA VAL A 180 8.60 13.00 13.23
C VAL A 180 9.86 13.51 13.93
N LEU A 181 10.93 12.72 14.03
CA LEU A 181 12.16 13.08 14.73
C LEU A 181 13.10 13.99 13.91
N THR A 182 13.17 13.80 12.60
CA THR A 182 14.27 14.36 11.80
C THR A 182 13.86 15.35 10.73
N ASP A 183 12.62 15.37 10.25
CA ASP A 183 12.22 16.23 9.12
C ASP A 183 12.20 17.70 9.52
N ASP A 184 12.98 18.55 8.84
CA ASP A 184 13.16 19.97 9.20
C ASP A 184 11.87 20.81 9.15
N ALA A 185 10.82 20.39 8.43
CA ALA A 185 9.55 21.10 8.37
C ALA A 185 8.75 21.00 9.69
N VAL A 186 9.00 19.98 10.49
CA VAL A 186 8.27 19.72 11.74
C VAL A 186 8.70 20.70 12.84
N LYS A 187 7.76 21.52 13.31
CA LYS A 187 7.96 22.50 14.39
C LYS A 187 7.68 21.92 15.78
N PHE A 188 6.90 20.85 15.85
CA PHE A 188 6.66 20.11 17.08
C PHE A 188 7.05 18.64 16.91
N ARG A 189 8.12 18.23 17.62
CA ARG A 189 8.55 16.84 17.71
C ARG A 189 7.73 16.13 18.79
N ASP A 190 6.74 15.33 18.38
CA ASP A 190 6.00 14.48 19.31
C ASP A 190 6.85 13.26 19.69
N LEU A 191 7.65 13.42 20.75
CA LEU A 191 8.61 12.41 21.19
C LEU A 191 7.93 11.16 21.75
N ASP A 192 6.75 11.31 22.36
CA ASP A 192 6.01 10.16 22.90
C ASP A 192 5.49 9.27 21.77
N PHE A 193 4.87 9.87 20.75
CA PHE A 193 4.46 9.16 19.54
C PHE A 193 5.65 8.52 18.83
N ALA A 194 6.71 9.29 18.56
CA ALA A 194 7.88 8.79 17.82
C ALA A 194 8.54 7.60 18.52
N ARG A 195 8.68 7.66 19.85
CA ARG A 195 9.22 6.55 20.65
C ARG A 195 8.30 5.33 20.62
N ALA A 196 6.98 5.53 20.71
CA ALA A 196 6.03 4.42 20.67
C ALA A 196 6.04 3.71 19.30
N ALA A 197 6.03 4.47 18.20
CA ALA A 197 6.11 3.93 16.84
C ALA A 197 7.46 3.23 16.59
N ALA A 198 8.59 3.86 16.95
CA ALA A 198 9.90 3.23 16.80
C ALA A 198 10.06 1.95 17.63
N LYS A 199 9.49 1.93 18.85
CA LYS A 199 9.47 0.73 19.69
C LYS A 199 8.63 -0.39 19.04
N ALA A 200 7.45 -0.09 18.51
CA ALA A 200 6.62 -1.08 17.83
C ALA A 200 7.38 -1.73 16.66
N ALA A 201 8.06 -0.93 15.84
CA ALA A 201 8.93 -1.44 14.78
C ALA A 201 10.10 -2.30 15.30
N TYR A 202 10.74 -1.86 16.39
CA TYR A 202 11.83 -2.62 17.03
C TYR A 202 11.35 -3.98 17.52
N ASP A 203 10.19 -4.03 18.19
CA ASP A 203 9.61 -5.26 18.73
C ASP A 203 9.24 -6.23 17.60
N LEU A 204 8.61 -5.75 16.52
CA LEU A 204 8.24 -6.56 15.35
C LEU A 204 9.44 -7.19 14.63
N THR A 205 10.60 -6.54 14.69
CA THR A 205 11.83 -7.04 14.08
C THR A 205 12.73 -7.76 15.08
N GLU A 206 12.27 -7.94 16.32
CA GLU A 206 13.03 -8.53 17.43
C GLU A 206 14.39 -7.83 17.64
N GLY A 207 14.48 -6.55 17.25
CA GLY A 207 15.71 -5.77 17.27
C GLY A 207 16.81 -6.31 16.35
N ASN A 208 16.48 -6.90 15.21
CA ASN A 208 17.45 -7.42 14.23
C ASN A 208 17.61 -6.54 12.97
N HIS A 209 16.91 -5.41 12.89
CA HIS A 209 16.98 -4.51 11.75
C HIS A 209 17.72 -3.20 12.09
N PRO A 210 18.95 -2.97 11.59
CA PRO A 210 19.83 -1.91 12.09
C PRO A 210 19.25 -0.48 12.01
N GLN A 211 18.55 -0.11 10.93
CA GLN A 211 17.90 1.21 10.81
C GLN A 211 16.76 1.42 11.80
N ILE A 212 16.04 0.35 12.15
CA ILE A 212 14.95 0.42 13.12
C ILE A 212 15.53 0.61 14.51
N ILE A 213 16.66 -0.06 14.79
CA ILE A 213 17.40 0.13 16.04
C ILE A 213 17.93 1.57 16.14
N ASP A 214 18.51 2.13 15.07
CA ASP A 214 18.98 3.52 15.01
C ASP A 214 17.84 4.52 15.26
N THR A 215 16.69 4.33 14.61
CA THR A 215 15.50 5.17 14.82
C THR A 215 14.99 5.08 16.25
N TYR A 216 14.94 3.88 16.84
CA TYR A 216 14.53 3.70 18.23
C TYR A 216 15.53 4.30 19.21
N ALA A 217 16.83 4.13 18.98
CA ALA A 217 17.89 4.77 19.76
C ALA A 217 17.77 6.31 19.71
N LEU A 218 17.56 6.89 18.53
CA LEU A 218 17.32 8.33 18.39
C LEU A 218 16.10 8.78 19.20
N SER A 219 14.98 8.05 19.12
CA SER A 219 13.77 8.40 19.89
C SER A 219 14.01 8.41 21.41
N LEU A 220 14.84 7.48 21.90
CA LEU A 220 15.21 7.39 23.32
C LEU A 220 16.14 8.53 23.71
N PHE A 221 17.11 8.85 22.87
CA PHE A 221 18.04 9.97 23.07
C PHE A 221 17.30 11.30 23.17
N GLU A 222 16.41 11.59 22.21
CA GLU A 222 15.62 12.83 22.22
C GLU A 222 14.67 12.88 23.43
N SER A 223 14.24 11.71 23.93
CA SER A 223 13.45 11.59 25.17
C SER A 223 14.27 11.66 26.47
N GLY A 224 15.60 11.87 26.39
CA GLY A 224 16.50 11.96 27.55
C GLY A 224 16.96 10.63 28.15
N LYS A 225 16.70 9.49 27.49
CA LYS A 225 17.13 8.16 27.92
C LYS A 225 18.48 7.79 27.29
N ILE A 226 19.51 8.54 27.66
CA ILE A 226 20.81 8.55 26.95
C ILE A 226 21.50 7.18 27.02
N ASP A 227 21.58 6.55 28.19
CA ASP A 227 22.19 5.23 28.38
C ASP A 227 21.57 4.14 27.47
N GLU A 228 20.23 4.09 27.45
CA GLU A 228 19.50 3.13 26.62
C GLU A 228 19.74 3.40 25.13
N ALA A 229 19.78 4.67 24.73
CA ALA A 229 20.06 5.08 23.35
C ALA A 229 21.47 4.67 22.91
N ILE A 230 22.51 4.93 23.72
CA ILE A 230 23.89 4.54 23.42
C ILE A 230 24.01 3.02 23.26
N LYS A 231 23.38 2.25 24.16
CA LYS A 231 23.38 0.79 24.08
C LYS A 231 22.77 0.27 22.78
N LEU A 232 21.62 0.81 22.39
CA LEU A 232 20.96 0.42 21.13
C LEU A 232 21.75 0.89 19.91
N GLN A 233 22.34 2.08 19.96
CA GLN A 233 23.12 2.60 18.84
C GLN A 233 24.38 1.77 18.58
N LYS A 234 25.05 1.29 19.64
CA LYS A 234 26.15 0.31 19.51
C LYS A 234 25.69 -0.99 18.86
N LYS A 235 24.46 -1.45 19.16
CA LYS A 235 23.84 -2.62 18.52
C LYS A 235 23.52 -2.36 17.04
N ALA A 236 23.00 -1.18 16.69
CA ALA A 236 22.75 -0.80 15.29
C ALA A 236 24.05 -0.82 14.47
N LEU A 237 25.12 -0.24 15.02
CA LEU A 237 26.44 -0.19 14.39
C LEU A 237 27.05 -1.59 14.17
N SER A 238 26.89 -2.50 15.13
CA SER A 238 27.41 -3.87 14.98
C SER A 238 26.65 -4.69 13.93
N LEU A 239 25.41 -4.31 13.63
CA LEU A 239 24.55 -4.93 12.61
C LEU A 239 24.57 -4.22 11.26
N ALA A 240 25.36 -3.15 11.12
CA ALA A 240 25.40 -2.33 9.91
C ALA A 240 25.76 -3.15 8.66
N ARG A 241 24.95 -3.00 7.61
CA ARG A 241 24.98 -3.80 6.38
C ARG A 241 26.00 -3.30 5.36
N ASP A 242 26.31 -2.02 5.38
CA ASP A 242 27.25 -1.39 4.47
C ASP A 242 28.03 -0.25 5.13
N GLN A 243 28.96 0.34 4.37
CA GLN A 243 29.81 1.42 4.87
C GLN A 243 29.04 2.72 5.13
N GLN A 244 27.95 2.96 4.41
CA GLN A 244 27.13 4.16 4.58
C GLN A 244 26.37 4.10 5.90
N GLU A 245 25.73 2.96 6.19
CA GLU A 245 25.10 2.68 7.49
C GLU A 245 26.11 2.83 8.63
N LYS A 246 27.32 2.26 8.50
CA LYS A 246 28.36 2.40 9.54
C LYS A 246 28.71 3.85 9.84
N VAL A 247 28.92 4.67 8.82
CA VAL A 247 29.24 6.08 8.98
C VAL A 247 28.08 6.84 9.63
N GLN A 248 26.85 6.58 9.18
CA GLN A 248 25.66 7.20 9.77
C GLN A 248 25.48 6.81 11.24
N PHE A 249 25.53 5.52 11.55
CA PHE A 249 25.30 5.04 12.91
C PHE A 249 26.42 5.46 13.86
N GLN A 250 27.67 5.53 13.39
CA GLN A 250 28.76 6.08 14.18
C GLN A 250 28.52 7.56 14.50
N LYS A 251 28.07 8.36 13.53
CA LYS A 251 27.75 9.78 13.75
C LYS A 251 26.65 9.96 14.81
N SER A 252 25.60 9.14 14.77
CA SER A 252 24.56 9.13 15.81
C SER A 252 25.15 8.73 17.17
N LEU A 253 26.01 7.72 17.23
CA LEU A 253 26.65 7.28 18.46
C LEU A 253 27.51 8.37 19.09
N ASP A 254 28.38 9.01 18.29
CA ASP A 254 29.24 10.10 18.73
C ASP A 254 28.41 11.26 19.31
N ARG A 255 27.28 11.57 18.67
CA ARG A 255 26.32 12.57 19.16
C ARG A 255 25.72 12.18 20.50
N PHE A 256 25.39 10.91 20.71
CA PHE A 256 24.78 10.44 21.95
C PHE A 256 25.78 10.46 23.11
N GLU A 257 27.00 9.96 22.87
CA GLU A 257 28.07 9.92 23.88
C GLU A 257 28.55 11.33 24.28
N ALA A 258 28.55 12.30 23.36
CA ALA A 258 28.91 13.68 23.68
C ALA A 258 27.97 14.33 24.72
N LYS A 259 26.69 13.94 24.75
CA LYS A 259 25.69 14.50 25.65
C LYS A 259 25.61 13.78 27.00
N ASP A 260 26.08 12.53 27.08
CA ASP A 260 26.15 11.78 28.34
C ASP A 260 27.22 12.34 29.29
N GLY A 261 28.22 13.03 28.73
CA GLY A 261 29.32 13.66 29.48
C GLY A 261 29.06 15.10 29.97
N GLU A 262 27.90 15.69 29.66
CA GLU A 262 27.47 17.03 30.11
C GLU A 262 26.62 16.97 31.39
#